data_AF-A0A1E4FK09-F1
#
_entry.id   AF-A0A1E4FK09-F1
#
_cell.length_a   1.000
_cell.length_b   1.000
_cell.length_c   1.000
_cell.angle_alpha   90.00
_cell.angle_beta   90.00
_cell.angle_gamma   90.00
#
_symmetry.space_group_name_H-M   'P 1'
#
loop_
_entity.id
_entity.type
_entity.pdbx_description
1 polymer ?
#
loop_
_entity_poly.entity_id
_entity_poly.type
_entity_poly.pdbx_seq_one_letter_code
_entity_poly.pdbx_strand_id
1 'polypeptide(L)' 'MRISFQNGPIAENGVNGLTQEVLLAIVADRLRSFQAGKFSCRENALALTKIEEAQHWLQSRTRSRMQRGVEGTQAA' A
#
# COMPACT_ATOMS: atom_id res chain seq x y z
N MET A 1 2.90 12.97 16.07
CA MET A 1 2.85 12.70 14.61
C MET A 1 1.51 12.05 14.31
N ARG A 2 0.75 12.56 13.33
CA ARG A 2 -0.58 12.01 12.96
C ARG A 2 -0.52 11.53 11.51
N ILE A 3 -0.98 10.30 11.27
CA ILE A 3 -1.17 9.76 9.91
C ILE A 3 -2.64 9.90 9.57
N SER A 4 -2.94 10.56 8.45
CA SER A 4 -4.29 10.69 7.91
C SER A 4 -4.41 9.85 6.65
N PHE A 5 -5.33 8.89 6.64
CA PHE A 5 -5.59 8.05 5.47
C PHE A 5 -6.53 8.75 4.49
N GLN A 6 -6.38 8.42 3.21
CA GLN A 6 -7.31 8.85 2.17
C GLN A 6 -8.72 8.37 2.51
N ASN A 7 -9.67 9.28 2.50
CA ASN A 7 -11.09 9.02 2.70
C ASN A 7 -11.86 9.27 1.41
N GLY A 8 -12.56 8.25 0.92
CA GLY A 8 -13.28 8.28 -0.35
C GLY A 8 -12.37 8.23 -1.60
N PRO A 9 -12.97 8.01 -2.79
CA PRO A 9 -12.24 7.99 -4.06
C PRO A 9 -11.54 9.32 -4.35
N ILE A 10 -10.30 9.27 -4.84
CA ILE A 10 -9.50 10.46 -5.19
C ILE A 10 -10.20 11.29 -6.28
N ALA A 11 -10.88 10.62 -7.22
CA ALA A 11 -11.61 11.29 -8.30
C ALA A 11 -12.75 12.21 -7.78
N GLU A 12 -13.38 11.86 -6.65
CA GLU A 12 -14.50 12.61 -6.08
C GLU A 12 -14.06 13.61 -5.00
N ASN A 13 -13.09 13.22 -4.16
CA ASN A 13 -12.74 13.95 -2.94
C ASN A 13 -11.35 14.61 -3.00
N GLY A 14 -10.64 14.45 -4.11
CA GLY A 14 -9.23 14.84 -4.22
C GLY A 14 -8.33 14.03 -3.29
N VAL A 15 -7.08 14.48 -3.16
CA VAL A 15 -6.12 13.89 -2.22
C VAL A 15 -6.33 14.53 -0.84
N ASN A 16 -6.79 13.74 0.13
CA ASN A 16 -7.06 14.19 1.51
C ASN A 16 -6.31 13.38 2.57
N GLY A 17 -5.51 12.40 2.14
CA GLY A 17 -4.64 11.61 2.99
C GLY A 17 -3.79 10.65 2.17
N LEU A 18 -3.08 9.75 2.85
CA LEU A 18 -2.28 8.72 2.21
C LEU A 18 -3.05 7.42 2.04
N THR A 19 -2.77 6.67 0.97
CA THR A 19 -3.39 5.36 0.76
C THR A 19 -2.65 4.27 1.53
N GLN A 20 -3.30 3.13 1.73
CA GLN A 20 -2.69 1.97 2.41
C GLN A 20 -1.44 1.51 1.67
N GLU A 21 -1.49 1.53 0.34
CA GLU A 21 -0.40 1.15 -0.56
C GLU A 21 0.84 2.04 -0.36
N VAL A 22 0.64 3.35 -0.18
CA VAL A 22 1.73 4.31 0.07
C VAL A 22 2.39 4.03 1.42
N LEU A 23 1.60 3.81 2.48
CA LEU A 23 2.17 3.50 3.80
C LEU A 23 2.97 2.20 3.76
N LEU A 24 2.43 1.16 3.12
CA LEU A 24 3.12 -0.12 2.95
C LEU A 24 4.42 0.03 2.15
N ALA A 25 4.43 0.88 1.11
CA ALA A 25 5.65 1.15 0.33
C ALA A 25 6.75 1.79 1.18
N ILE A 26 6.39 2.76 2.02
CA ILE A 26 7.33 3.42 2.94
C ILE A 26 7.91 2.40 3.95
N VAL A 27 7.06 1.53 4.50
CA VAL A 27 7.51 0.51 5.46
C VAL A 27 8.38 -0.54 4.75
N ALA A 28 8.02 -0.96 3.54
CA ALA A 28 8.81 -1.90 2.74
C ALA A 28 10.21 -1.37 2.43
N ASP A 29 10.31 -0.10 2.01
CA ASP A 29 11.59 0.57 1.74
C ASP A 29 12.47 0.64 2.99
N ARG A 30 11.86 0.95 4.14
CA ARG A 30 12.55 0.97 5.42
C ARG A 30 13.03 -0.42 5.84
N LEU A 31 12.22 -1.47 5.65
CA LEU A 31 12.62 -2.86 5.93
C LEU A 31 13.73 -3.33 5.00
N ARG A 32 13.68 -2.99 3.70
CA ARG A 32 14.78 -3.26 2.76
C ARG A 32 16.08 -2.63 3.24
N SER A 33 16.03 -1.38 3.67
CA SER A 33 17.19 -0.66 4.19
C SER A 33 17.78 -1.33 5.45
N PHE A 34 16.92 -1.77 6.38
CA PHE A 34 17.39 -2.52 7.56
C PHE A 34 17.97 -3.88 7.19
N GLN A 35 17.36 -4.58 6.24
CA GLN A 35 17.79 -5.90 5.80
C GLN A 35 19.12 -5.87 5.04
N ALA A 36 19.39 -4.79 4.29
CA ALA A 36 20.64 -4.56 3.57
C ALA A 36 21.78 -4.07 4.49
N GLY A 37 21.45 -3.56 5.68
CA GLY A 37 22.41 -2.98 6.61
C GLY A 37 22.80 -3.92 7.76
N LYS A 38 23.45 -3.32 8.77
CA LYS A 38 23.91 -4.00 10.00
C LYS A 38 22.81 -4.59 10.88
N PHE A 39 21.54 -4.36 10.54
CA PHE A 39 20.37 -4.82 11.28
C PHE A 39 19.61 -5.92 10.53
N SER A 40 20.29 -6.61 9.61
CA SER A 40 19.72 -7.73 8.86
C SER A 40 19.29 -8.85 9.79
N CYS A 41 18.04 -9.32 9.66
CA CYS A 41 17.52 -10.45 10.43
C CYS A 41 16.44 -11.22 9.64
N ARG A 42 16.08 -12.41 10.12
CA ARG A 42 15.07 -13.26 9.47
C ARG A 42 13.68 -12.61 9.51
N GLU A 43 13.35 -11.98 10.63
CA GLU A 43 12.06 -11.35 10.89
C GLU A 43 11.81 -10.18 9.93
N ASN A 44 12.85 -9.38 9.64
CA ASN A 44 12.77 -8.29 8.67
C ASN A 44 12.47 -8.81 7.26
N ALA A 45 13.12 -9.89 6.83
CA ALA A 45 12.85 -10.52 5.55
C ALA A 45 11.41 -11.06 5.46
N LEU A 46 10.94 -11.76 6.50
CA LEU A 46 9.57 -12.28 6.56
C LEU A 46 8.53 -11.16 6.55
N ALA A 47 8.77 -10.09 7.32
CA ALA A 47 7.90 -8.92 7.34
C ALA A 47 7.85 -8.24 5.96
N LEU A 48 9.00 -8.07 5.29
CA LEU A 48 9.08 -7.51 3.95
C LEU A 48 8.25 -8.34 2.95
N THR A 49 8.40 -9.67 2.94
CA THR A 49 7.62 -10.56 2.07
C THR A 49 6.11 -10.39 2.28
N LYS A 50 5.66 -10.27 3.53
CA LYS A 50 4.23 -10.09 3.83
C LYS A 50 3.69 -8.72 3.44
N ILE A 51 4.52 -7.69 3.50
CA ILE A 51 4.16 -6.36 3.02
C ILE A 51 4.04 -6.36 1.49
N GLU A 52 4.98 -6.99 0.79
CA GLU A 52 4.92 -7.10 -0.67
C GLU A 52 3.70 -7.91 -1.14
N GLU A 53 3.37 -8.99 -0.43
CA GLU A 53 2.14 -9.76 -0.67
C GLU A 53 0.89 -8.90 -0.45
N ALA A 54 0.84 -8.12 0.63
CA ALA A 54 -0.27 -7.18 0.87
C ALA A 54 -0.41 -6.14 -0.25
N GLN A 55 0.71 -5.56 -0.71
CA GLN A 55 0.72 -4.62 -1.84
C GLN A 55 0.22 -5.28 -3.13
N HIS A 56 0.63 -6.52 -3.40
CA HIS A 56 0.15 -7.29 -4.55
C HIS A 56 -1.38 -7.43 -4.53
N TRP A 57 -1.97 -7.81 -3.40
CA TRP A 57 -3.41 -7.97 -3.30
C TRP A 57 -4.18 -6.65 -3.41
N LEU A 58 -3.64 -5.55 -2.87
CA LEU A 58 -4.23 -4.22 -3.03
C LEU A 58 -4.22 -3.77 -4.50
N GLN A 59 -3.11 -3.97 -5.20
CA GLN A 59 -3.03 -3.68 -6.64
C GLN A 59 -3.96 -4.59 -7.45
N SER A 60 -4.05 -5.87 -7.12
CA SER A 60 -4.96 -6.83 -7.77
C SER A 60 -6.41 -6.36 -7.64
N ARG A 61 -6.82 -5.91 -6.44
CA ARG A 61 -8.15 -5.32 -6.20
C ARG A 61 -8.39 -4.08 -7.06
N THR A 62 -7.41 -3.17 -7.17
CA THR A 62 -7.52 -1.99 -8.03
C THR A 62 -7.65 -2.38 -9.49
N ARG A 63 -6.80 -3.28 -9.99
CA ARG A 63 -6.86 -3.79 -11.38
C ARG A 63 -8.18 -4.49 -11.69
N SER A 64 -8.71 -5.27 -10.76
CA SER A 64 -10.02 -5.92 -10.92
C SER A 64 -11.14 -4.88 -11.06
N ARG A 65 -11.08 -3.77 -10.31
CA ARG A 65 -12.00 -2.64 -10.47
C ARG A 65 -11.83 -1.92 -11.81
N MET A 66 -10.59 -1.73 -12.27
CA MET A 66 -10.31 -1.16 -13.61
C MET A 66 -10.88 -2.04 -14.72
N GLN A 67 -10.66 -3.35 -14.65
CA GLN A 67 -11.15 -4.31 -15.65
C GLN A 67 -12.68 -4.37 -15.72
N ARG A 68 -13.35 -4.15 -14.57
CA ARG A 68 -14.82 -4.04 -14.50
C ARG A 68 -15.35 -2.67 -14.97
N GLY A 69 -14.48 -1.72 -15.34
CA GLY A 69 -14.88 -0.38 -15.81
C GLY A 69 -15.47 0.52 -14.71
N VAL A 70 -15.24 0.21 -13.43
CA VAL A 70 -15.81 0.92 -12.27
C VAL A 70 -14.81 1.83 -11.56
N GLU A 71 -13.78 2.30 -12.26
CA GLU A 71 -12.75 3.14 -11.65
C GLU A 71 -13.29 4.57 -11.43
N GLY A 72 -13.66 4.89 -10.19
CA GLY A 72 -14.09 6.23 -9.79
C GLY A 72 -15.56 6.36 -9.37
N THR A 73 -16.34 5.27 -9.28
CA THR A 73 -17.70 5.28 -8.75
C THR A 73 -17.89 4.23 -7.66
N GLN A 74 -18.72 4.51 -6.64
CA GLN A 74 -19.10 3.59 -5.57
C GLN A 74 -19.96 2.40 -6.05
N ALA A 75 -19.72 1.85 -7.25
CA ALA A 75 -20.39 0.64 -7.69
C ALA A 75 -19.61 -0.58 -7.18
N ALA A 76 -20.20 -1.25 -6.17
CA ALA A 76 -19.73 -2.54 -5.65
C ALA A 76 -19.60 -3.61 -6.76
#